data_AF-C7CN60-F1
#
_entry.id   AF-C7CN60-F1
#
_cell.length_a   1.000
_cell.length_b   1.000
_cell.length_c   1.000
_cell.angle_alpha   90.00
_cell.angle_beta   90.00
_cell.angle_gamma   90.00
#
_symmetry.space_group_name_H-M   'P 1'
#
loop_
_entity.id
_entity.type
_entity.pdbx_description
1 polymer ?
#
loop_
_entity_poly.entity_id
_entity_poly.type
_entity_poly.pdbx_seq_one_letter_code
_entity_poly.pdbx_strand_id
1 'polypeptide(L)'
;MIGLQPDLFGAAAVEVFRALPKAPRPEPWIPDYTVEYFHDLSPDEQARRLAADPQTPFARTTRSRLSKEETAALVAGAANWLRVGQRVRITSAPLTLDGEACSRVGRKGLVWRLCSPVFADHVYVNLDLVGAERSEKIAFLELRDIEPI
;
A
#
# COMPACT_ATOMS: atom_id res chain seq x y z
N MET A 1 -2.53 10.80 22.52
CA MET A 1 -3.83 11.52 22.59
C MET A 1 -3.75 12.46 23.76
N ILE A 2 -4.03 13.75 23.54
CA ILE A 2 -4.17 14.74 24.61
C ILE A 2 -5.64 14.67 25.04
N GLY A 3 -5.89 14.26 26.27
CA GLY A 3 -7.21 14.33 26.89
C GLY A 3 -7.13 15.27 28.08
N LEU A 4 -8.00 16.27 28.13
CA LEU A 4 -8.23 17.03 29.35
C LEU A 4 -9.13 16.17 30.23
N GLN A 5 -8.65 15.72 31.39
CA GLN A 5 -9.50 15.09 32.39
C GLN A 5 -10.01 16.19 33.34
N PRO A 6 -11.27 16.63 33.22
CA PRO A 6 -11.84 17.57 34.18
C PRO A 6 -11.98 16.87 35.53
N ASP A 7 -11.62 17.57 36.60
CA ASP A 7 -11.83 17.04 37.95
C ASP A 7 -13.30 17.24 38.36
N LEU A 8 -13.95 16.15 38.78
CA LEU A 8 -15.36 16.16 39.18
C LEU A 8 -15.60 16.88 40.51
N PHE A 9 -14.54 17.21 41.26
CA PHE A 9 -14.60 17.85 42.58
C PHE A 9 -14.02 19.26 42.60
N GLY A 10 -13.80 19.87 41.43
CA GLY A 10 -13.44 21.29 41.27
C GLY A 10 -11.95 21.61 41.29
N ALA A 11 -11.07 20.60 41.27
CA ALA A 11 -9.63 20.81 41.10
C ALA A 11 -9.25 21.17 39.66
N ALA A 12 -7.99 21.59 39.47
CA ALA A 12 -7.46 21.91 38.15
C ALA A 12 -7.47 20.68 37.23
N ALA A 13 -7.94 20.87 35.99
CA ALA A 13 -7.97 19.81 34.99
C ALA A 13 -6.54 19.35 34.66
N VAL A 14 -6.34 18.03 34.59
CA VAL A 14 -5.04 17.44 34.28
C VAL A 14 -5.01 17.06 32.81
N GLU A 15 -4.03 17.57 32.07
CA GLU A 15 -3.73 17.09 30.73
C GLU A 15 -3.05 15.72 30.82
N VAL A 16 -3.76 14.69 30.38
CA VAL A 16 -3.21 13.34 30.33
C VAL A 16 -2.78 13.03 28.91
N PHE A 17 -1.47 12.91 28.72
CA PHE A 17 -0.92 12.36 27.48
C PHE A 17 -0.80 10.85 27.58
N ARG A 18 -1.73 10.13 26.95
CA ARG A 18 -1.54 8.69 26.70
C ARG A 18 -0.99 8.50 25.29
N ALA A 19 0.26 8.07 25.21
CA ALA A 19 0.79 7.55 23.96
C ALA A 19 -0.05 6.33 23.56
N LEU A 20 -0.65 6.36 22.38
CA LEU A 20 -1.27 5.16 21.83
C LEU A 20 -0.12 4.20 21.49
N PRO A 21 -0.30 2.88 21.71
CA PRO A 21 0.70 1.91 21.26
C PRO A 21 0.94 2.11 19.76
N LYS A 22 2.21 2.27 19.39
CA LYS A 22 2.58 2.38 17.98
C LYS A 22 2.14 1.10 17.28
N ALA A 23 1.56 1.24 16.09
CA ALA A 23 1.33 0.09 15.23
C ALA A 23 2.69 -0.63 15.03
N PRO A 24 2.71 -1.98 15.03
CA PRO A 24 3.93 -2.70 14.72
C PRO A 24 4.46 -2.21 13.38
N ARG A 25 5.78 -1.99 13.30
CA ARG A 25 6.42 -1.66 12.03
C ARG A 25 6.11 -2.81 11.06
N PRO A 26 5.59 -2.54 9.85
CA PRO A 26 5.38 -3.61 8.88
C PRO A 26 6.72 -4.31 8.64
N GLU A 27 6.67 -5.63 8.49
CA GLU A 27 7.87 -6.39 8.17
C GLU A 27 8.48 -5.85 6.88
N PRO A 28 9.83 -5.78 6.79
CA PRO A 28 10.49 -5.35 5.57
C PRO A 28 10.10 -6.29 4.43
N TRP A 29 9.22 -5.82 3.55
CA TRP A 29 8.85 -6.51 2.33
C TRP A 29 9.90 -6.25 1.26
N ILE A 30 10.41 -7.32 0.68
CA ILE A 30 11.37 -7.26 -0.43
C ILE A 30 10.56 -7.53 -1.72
N PRO A 31 10.59 -6.62 -2.70
CA PRO A 31 9.90 -6.85 -3.97
C PRO A 31 10.47 -8.06 -4.69
N ASP A 32 9.60 -8.78 -5.38
CA ASP A 32 9.92 -9.90 -6.28
C ASP A 32 10.46 -9.43 -7.64
N TYR A 33 10.61 -8.12 -7.82
CA TYR A 33 11.17 -7.46 -9.00
C TYR A 33 12.37 -6.59 -8.62
N THR A 34 13.26 -6.37 -9.59
CA THR A 34 14.45 -5.55 -9.39
C THR A 34 14.07 -4.07 -9.35
N VAL A 35 14.61 -3.37 -8.37
CA VAL A 35 14.57 -1.91 -8.27
C VAL A 35 15.98 -1.38 -8.39
N GLU A 36 16.18 -0.48 -9.34
CA GLU A 36 17.42 0.28 -9.48
C GLU A 36 17.15 1.72 -9.05
N TYR A 37 17.75 2.14 -7.93
CA TYR A 37 17.63 3.51 -7.46
C TYR A 37 18.67 4.39 -8.14
N PHE A 38 18.26 5.59 -8.55
CA PHE A 38 19.13 6.54 -9.21
C PHE A 38 20.33 6.92 -8.32
N HIS A 39 20.12 7.02 -7.01
CA HIS A 39 21.16 7.38 -6.04
C HIS A 39 22.21 6.29 -5.81
N ASP A 40 21.91 5.04 -6.18
CA ASP A 40 22.86 3.92 -6.07
C ASP A 40 23.79 3.82 -7.28
N LEU A 41 23.53 4.59 -8.34
CA LEU A 41 24.35 4.64 -9.55
C LEU A 41 25.64 5.43 -9.31
N SER A 42 26.69 5.15 -10.10
CA SER A 42 27.89 5.98 -10.09
C SER A 42 27.58 7.41 -10.57
N PRO A 43 28.34 8.44 -10.11
CA PRO A 43 28.12 9.82 -10.53
C PRO A 43 28.14 10.02 -12.05
N ASP A 44 29.01 9.30 -12.77
CA ASP A 44 29.11 9.37 -14.23
C ASP A 44 27.83 8.84 -14.91
N GLU A 45 27.26 7.76 -14.39
CA GLU A 45 26.03 7.16 -14.92
C GLU A 45 24.80 8.02 -14.57
N GLN A 46 24.79 8.62 -13.37
CA GLN A 46 23.78 9.63 -13.00
C GLN A 46 23.80 10.81 -13.98
N ALA A 47 24.98 11.37 -14.26
CA ALA A 47 25.15 12.49 -15.17
C ALA A 47 24.73 12.13 -16.60
N ARG A 48 25.10 10.93 -17.08
CA ARG A 48 24.71 10.43 -18.40
C ARG A 48 23.20 10.34 -18.56
N ARG A 49 22.50 9.83 -17.53
CA ARG A 49 21.04 9.67 -17.54
C ARG A 49 20.33 11.02 -17.47
N LEU A 50 20.77 11.92 -16.60
CA LEU A 50 20.23 13.29 -16.53
C LEU A 50 20.45 14.07 -17.82
N ALA A 51 21.58 13.86 -18.51
CA ALA A 51 21.84 14.47 -19.80
C ALA A 51 20.93 13.91 -20.91
N ALA A 52 20.58 12.63 -20.86
CA ALA A 52 19.66 12.00 -21.81
C ALA A 52 18.19 12.36 -21.54
N ASP A 53 17.80 12.43 -20.28
CA ASP A 53 16.48 12.82 -19.82
C ASP A 53 16.57 13.57 -18.49
N PRO A 54 16.37 14.91 -18.49
CA PRO A 54 16.34 15.71 -17.26
C PRO A 54 15.24 15.33 -16.28
N GLN A 55 14.20 14.62 -16.74
CA GLN A 55 13.11 14.10 -15.92
C GLN A 55 13.30 12.63 -15.55
N THR A 56 14.54 12.12 -15.61
CA THR A 56 14.87 10.74 -15.21
C THR A 56 14.23 10.41 -13.85
N PRO A 57 13.41 9.34 -13.76
CA PRO A 57 12.78 8.98 -12.51
C PRO A 57 13.82 8.54 -11.46
N PHE A 58 13.53 8.81 -10.19
CA PHE A 58 14.40 8.47 -9.05
C PHE A 58 14.66 6.97 -8.90
N ALA A 59 13.82 6.12 -9.48
CA ALA A 59 14.03 4.68 -9.52
C ALA A 59 13.46 4.09 -10.82
N ARG A 60 14.06 3.00 -11.28
CA ARG A 60 13.53 2.14 -12.34
C ARG A 60 13.18 0.79 -11.75
N THR A 61 12.06 0.21 -12.16
CA THR A 61 11.61 -1.11 -11.70
C THR A 61 11.47 -2.06 -12.88
N THR A 62 11.82 -3.33 -12.71
CA THR A 62 11.51 -4.37 -13.71
C THR A 62 10.05 -4.84 -13.65
N ARG A 63 9.23 -4.26 -12.76
CA ARG A 63 7.79 -4.52 -12.70
C ARG A 63 7.13 -4.01 -13.98
N SER A 64 6.90 -4.93 -14.91
CA SER A 64 6.24 -4.65 -16.19
C SER A 64 4.78 -4.26 -15.97
N ARG A 65 4.30 -3.38 -16.84
CA ARG A 65 2.86 -3.16 -17.02
C ARG A 65 2.25 -4.44 -17.59
N LEU A 66 1.09 -4.83 -17.06
CA LEU A 66 0.36 -5.98 -17.57
C LEU A 66 -0.12 -5.70 -19.00
N SER A 67 0.08 -6.67 -19.89
CA SER A 67 -0.56 -6.73 -21.19
C SER A 67 -2.06 -7.00 -21.04
N LYS A 68 -2.81 -6.86 -22.14
CA LYS A 68 -4.26 -7.12 -22.12
C LYS A 68 -4.55 -8.60 -21.88
N GLU A 69 -3.71 -9.46 -22.44
CA GLU A 69 -3.77 -10.92 -22.32
C GLU A 69 -3.48 -11.35 -20.88
N GLU A 70 -2.44 -10.79 -20.26
CA GLU A 70 -2.12 -11.05 -18.85
C GLU A 70 -3.22 -10.56 -17.92
N THR A 71 -3.78 -9.38 -18.20
CA THR A 71 -4.93 -8.83 -17.45
C THR A 71 -6.13 -9.77 -17.53
N ALA A 72 -6.49 -10.23 -18.73
CA ALA A 72 -7.61 -11.14 -18.92
C ALA A 72 -7.39 -12.48 -18.20
N ALA A 73 -6.17 -13.03 -18.25
CA ALA A 73 -5.81 -14.26 -17.55
C ALA A 73 -5.89 -14.09 -16.02
N LEU A 74 -5.41 -12.96 -15.50
CA LEU A 74 -5.46 -12.61 -14.08
C LEU A 74 -6.91 -12.52 -13.58
N VAL A 75 -7.76 -11.81 -14.32
CA VAL A 75 -9.19 -11.67 -13.99
C VAL A 75 -9.90 -13.01 -14.05
N ALA A 76 -9.64 -13.82 -15.08
CA ALA A 76 -10.22 -15.15 -15.21
C ALA A 76 -9.79 -16.08 -14.06
N GLY A 77 -8.52 -16.04 -13.65
CA GLY A 77 -8.01 -16.79 -12.50
C GLY A 77 -8.64 -16.34 -11.18
N ALA A 78 -8.96 -15.05 -11.06
CA ALA A 78 -9.62 -14.49 -9.89
C ALA A 78 -11.14 -14.72 -9.85
N ALA A 79 -11.77 -15.12 -10.96
CA ALA A 79 -13.23 -15.19 -11.11
C ALA A 79 -13.94 -16.06 -10.06
N ASN A 80 -13.27 -17.08 -9.52
CA ASN A 80 -13.84 -17.97 -8.52
C ASN A 80 -14.00 -17.32 -7.12
N TRP A 81 -13.24 -16.26 -6.83
CA TRP A 81 -13.22 -15.63 -5.52
C TRP A 81 -13.43 -14.11 -5.54
N LEU A 82 -13.25 -13.44 -6.68
CA LEU A 82 -13.34 -11.98 -6.79
C LEU A 82 -14.79 -11.49 -6.70
N ARG A 83 -15.24 -11.23 -5.47
CA ARG A 83 -16.59 -10.71 -5.16
C ARG A 83 -16.53 -9.76 -3.96
N VAL A 84 -17.51 -8.87 -3.89
CA VAL A 84 -17.68 -7.99 -2.72
C VAL A 84 -17.84 -8.83 -1.45
N GLY A 85 -17.14 -8.44 -0.39
CA GLY A 85 -17.08 -9.16 0.88
C GLY A 85 -16.06 -10.30 0.94
N GLN A 86 -15.33 -10.59 -0.14
CA GLN A 86 -14.24 -11.58 -0.08
C GLN A 86 -13.11 -11.07 0.81
N ARG A 87 -12.65 -11.90 1.77
CA ARG A 87 -11.45 -11.60 2.56
C ARG A 87 -10.21 -11.84 1.73
N VAL A 88 -9.29 -10.89 1.79
CA VAL A 88 -8.04 -10.91 1.03
C VAL A 88 -6.86 -10.48 1.89
N ARG A 89 -5.67 -10.90 1.49
CA ARG A 89 -4.37 -10.47 2.03
C ARG A 89 -3.58 -9.78 0.93
N ILE A 90 -2.87 -8.72 1.30
CA ILE A 90 -1.92 -8.06 0.40
C ILE A 90 -0.59 -8.81 0.48
N THR A 91 -0.11 -9.31 -0.65
CA THR A 91 1.12 -10.13 -0.76
C THR A 91 2.24 -9.40 -1.48
N SER A 92 1.91 -8.45 -2.34
CA SER A 92 2.87 -7.61 -3.07
C SER A 92 2.34 -6.19 -3.17
N ALA A 93 3.15 -5.26 -3.69
CA ALA A 93 2.76 -3.87 -3.93
C ALA A 93 3.70 -3.23 -4.98
N PRO A 94 3.27 -2.21 -5.72
CA PRO A 94 4.21 -1.38 -6.45
C PRO A 94 5.06 -0.57 -5.48
N LEU A 95 6.27 -0.22 -5.89
CA LEU A 95 7.11 0.70 -5.11
C LEU A 95 6.58 2.12 -5.32
N THR A 96 6.16 2.77 -4.25
CA THR A 96 5.76 4.18 -4.26
C THR A 96 6.81 5.02 -3.54
N LEU A 97 7.02 6.27 -3.98
CA LEU A 97 8.03 7.17 -3.39
C LEU A 97 7.78 7.44 -1.90
N ASP A 98 6.51 7.51 -1.50
CA ASP A 98 6.08 7.71 -0.13
C ASP A 98 6.12 6.41 0.71
N GLY A 99 6.42 5.27 0.10
CA GLY A 99 6.41 3.94 0.72
C GLY A 99 5.03 3.47 1.17
N GLU A 100 3.96 4.20 0.86
CA GLU A 100 2.63 3.91 1.39
C GLU A 100 2.11 2.56 0.89
N ALA A 101 2.33 2.23 -0.39
CA ALA A 101 1.91 0.96 -0.96
C ALA A 101 2.62 -0.24 -0.29
N CYS A 102 3.94 -0.18 -0.16
CA CYS A 102 4.74 -1.23 0.47
C CYS A 102 4.39 -1.44 1.94
N SER A 103 4.00 -0.37 2.65
CA SER A 103 3.59 -0.45 4.06
C SER A 103 2.33 -1.30 4.28
N ARG A 104 1.57 -1.58 3.23
CA ARG A 104 0.33 -2.36 3.28
C ARG A 104 0.57 -3.85 3.08
N VAL A 105 1.75 -4.27 2.64
CA VAL A 105 2.04 -5.70 2.43
C VAL A 105 1.92 -6.46 3.75
N GLY A 106 1.27 -7.62 3.71
CA GLY A 106 0.91 -8.43 4.87
C GLY A 106 -0.41 -8.01 5.54
N ARG A 107 -0.96 -6.82 5.25
CA ARG A 107 -2.28 -6.41 5.75
C ARG A 107 -3.39 -7.25 5.12
N LYS A 108 -4.50 -7.34 5.84
CA LYS A 108 -5.72 -8.02 5.42
C LYS A 108 -6.85 -7.01 5.27
N GLY A 109 -7.87 -7.40 4.51
CA GLY A 109 -9.06 -6.59 4.34
C GLY A 109 -10.16 -7.35 3.62
N LEU A 110 -11.20 -6.61 3.26
CA LEU A 110 -12.35 -7.09 2.52
C LEU A 110 -12.45 -6.37 1.18
N VAL A 111 -12.76 -7.11 0.12
CA VAL A 111 -13.14 -6.51 -1.16
C VAL A 111 -14.39 -5.67 -0.95
N TRP A 112 -14.25 -4.35 -1.05
CA TRP A 112 -15.33 -3.39 -0.82
C TRP A 112 -16.11 -3.11 -2.10
N ARG A 113 -15.40 -2.95 -3.21
CA ARG A 113 -15.99 -2.60 -4.50
C ARG A 113 -15.16 -3.13 -5.65
N LEU A 114 -15.85 -3.70 -6.65
CA LEU A 114 -15.27 -4.08 -7.93
C LEU A 114 -15.19 -2.87 -8.87
N CYS A 115 -14.18 -2.86 -9.72
CA CYS A 115 -13.91 -1.78 -10.66
C CYS A 115 -14.68 -1.95 -11.97
N SER A 116 -14.73 -0.88 -12.77
CA SER A 116 -15.23 -0.96 -14.14
C SER A 116 -14.27 -1.76 -15.03
N PRO A 117 -14.69 -2.23 -16.22
CA PRO A 117 -13.83 -3.01 -17.11
C PRO A 117 -12.50 -2.33 -17.51
N VAL A 118 -12.42 -1.00 -17.42
CA VAL A 118 -11.19 -0.23 -17.68
C VAL A 118 -10.10 -0.51 -16.66
N PHE A 119 -10.49 -0.88 -15.43
CA PHE A 119 -9.62 -1.20 -14.31
C PHE A 119 -9.91 -2.61 -13.81
N ALA A 120 -10.15 -3.55 -14.74
CA ALA A 120 -10.50 -4.92 -14.40
C ALA A 120 -9.40 -5.66 -13.63
N ASP A 121 -8.15 -5.21 -13.78
CA ASP A 121 -6.97 -5.64 -13.04
C ASP A 121 -6.86 -5.02 -11.63
N HIS A 122 -7.83 -4.21 -11.19
CA HIS A 122 -7.81 -3.56 -9.88
C HIS A 122 -9.08 -3.79 -9.07
N VAL A 123 -8.98 -3.60 -7.77
CA VAL A 123 -10.10 -3.69 -6.83
C VAL A 123 -9.93 -2.72 -5.66
N TYR A 124 -11.06 -2.28 -5.10
CA TYR A 124 -11.05 -1.53 -3.84
C TYR A 124 -11.15 -2.49 -2.66
N VAL A 125 -10.20 -2.40 -1.72
CA VAL A 125 -10.15 -3.20 -0.50
C VAL A 125 -10.30 -2.28 0.71
N ASN A 126 -11.26 -2.56 1.58
CA ASN A 126 -11.33 -1.94 2.91
C ASN A 126 -10.40 -2.71 3.84
N LEU A 127 -9.32 -2.06 4.30
CA LEU A 127 -8.29 -2.67 5.12
C LEU A 127 -8.73 -2.79 6.57
N ASP A 128 -8.41 -3.93 7.18
CA ASP A 128 -8.56 -4.12 8.63
C ASP A 128 -7.72 -3.04 9.35
N LEU A 129 -8.31 -2.38 10.34
CA LEU A 129 -7.63 -1.36 11.13
C LEU A 129 -6.50 -1.97 11.95
N VAL A 130 -5.34 -1.31 11.99
CA VAL A 130 -4.18 -1.77 12.77
C VAL A 130 -3.76 -0.72 13.80
N GLY A 131 -3.51 -1.16 15.04
CA GLY A 131 -3.00 -0.31 16.11
C GLY A 131 -3.94 0.83 16.48
N ALA A 132 -3.50 2.07 16.23
CA ALA A 132 -4.22 3.29 16.59
C ALA A 132 -5.09 3.87 15.46
N GLU A 133 -5.22 3.17 14.32
CA GLU A 133 -6.05 3.61 13.20
C GLU A 133 -7.53 3.71 13.62
N ARG A 134 -8.19 4.81 13.25
CA ARG A 134 -9.59 5.11 13.62
C ARG A 134 -10.52 5.31 12.45
N SER A 135 -9.96 5.43 11.26
CA SER A 135 -10.68 5.62 10.00
C SER A 135 -10.48 4.39 9.15
N GLU A 136 -11.57 3.90 8.55
CA GLU A 136 -11.51 2.92 7.48
C GLU A 136 -10.54 3.39 6.40
N LYS A 137 -9.73 2.47 5.90
CA LYS A 137 -8.77 2.73 4.83
C LYS A 137 -9.17 1.91 3.62
N ILE A 138 -9.74 2.58 2.63
CA ILE A 138 -10.02 1.98 1.32
C ILE A 138 -8.77 2.14 0.46
N ALA A 139 -8.18 1.02 0.06
CA ALA A 139 -7.03 0.97 -0.84
C ALA A 139 -7.48 0.54 -2.24
N PHE A 140 -6.92 1.19 -3.27
CA PHE A 140 -7.05 0.77 -4.66
C PHE A 140 -5.83 -0.09 -5.01
N LEU A 141 -6.04 -1.38 -5.26
CA LEU A 141 -4.98 -2.37 -5.37
C LEU A 141 -5.10 -3.16 -6.67
N GLU A 142 -3.97 -3.58 -7.24
CA GLU A 142 -3.93 -4.50 -8.36
C GLU A 142 -4.29 -5.93 -7.90
N LEU A 143 -4.99 -6.69 -8.73
CA LEU A 143 -5.39 -8.06 -8.43
C LEU A 143 -4.20 -9.01 -8.24
N ARG A 144 -3.06 -8.72 -8.89
CA ARG A 144 -1.82 -9.53 -8.73
C ARG A 144 -1.14 -9.34 -7.37
N ASP A 145 -1.51 -8.30 -6.64
CA ASP A 145 -0.92 -7.96 -5.33
C ASP A 145 -1.72 -8.54 -4.16
N ILE A 146 -2.81 -9.25 -4.42
CA ILE A 146 -3.73 -9.75 -3.40
C ILE A 146 -4.06 -11.22 -3.59
N GLU A 147 -4.29 -11.91 -2.47
CA GLU A 147 -4.70 -13.32 -2.46
C GLU A 147 -5.93 -13.51 -1.55
N PRO A 148 -6.87 -14.41 -1.93
CA PRO A 148 -7.99 -14.75 -1.07
C PRO A 148 -7.52 -15.51 0.19
N ILE A 149 -8.26 -15.33 1.29
CA ILE A 149 -8.06 -16.03 2.58
C ILE A 149 -9.25 -16.94 2.85
#